data_AF-A0A1Q5QU81-F1
#
_entry.id   AF-A0A1Q5QU81-F1
#
_cell.length_a   1.000
_cell.length_b   1.000
_cell.length_c   1.000
_cell.angle_alpha   90.00
_cell.angle_beta   90.00
_cell.angle_gamma   90.00
#
_symmetry.space_group_name_H-M   'P 1'
#
loop_
_entity.id
_entity.type
_entity.pdbx_description
1 polymer ?
#
loop_
_entity_poly.entity_id
_entity_poly.type
_entity_poly.pdbx_seq_one_letter_code
_entity_poly.pdbx_strand_id
1 'polypeptide(L)' 'MLRISQRPAGYPVTLDEAKAQLRVSNTKNDALISGLIGAATGHCEALVQRAFVPRTFQWVLPCWR' A
#
# COMPACT_ATOMS: atom_id res chain seq x y z
N MET A 1 7.99 18.67 7.60
CA MET A 1 7.66 17.25 7.81
C MET A 1 6.45 16.86 6.97
N LEU A 2 6.54 15.74 6.24
CA LEU A 2 5.40 15.14 5.53
C LEU A 2 4.62 14.27 6.52
N ARG A 3 3.32 14.49 6.63
CA ARG A 3 2.41 13.67 7.45
C ARG A 3 1.26 13.14 6.60
N ILE A 4 0.74 11.99 6.99
CA ILE A 4 -0.41 11.36 6.33
C ILE A 4 -1.65 11.75 7.13
N SER A 5 -2.56 12.50 6.50
CA SER A 5 -3.80 12.94 7.15
C SER A 5 -4.91 11.90 7.02
N GLN A 6 -5.00 11.27 5.84
CA GLN A 6 -5.96 10.20 5.56
C GLN A 6 -5.23 8.98 5.02
N ARG A 7 -5.54 7.82 5.59
CA ARG A 7 -5.02 6.53 5.10
C ARG A 7 -5.72 6.13 3.79
N PRO A 8 -5.03 5.43 2.89
CA PRO A 8 -5.68 4.86 1.70
C PRO A 8 -6.80 3.90 2.12
N ALA A 9 -7.88 3.88 1.33
CA ALA A 9 -9.06 3.06 1.61
C ALA A 9 -8.82 1.55 1.47
N GLY A 10 -7.70 1.16 0.86
CA GLY A 10 -7.30 -0.23 0.64
C GLY A 10 -5.97 -0.30 -0.10
N TYR A 11 -5.65 -1.50 -0.57
CA TYR A 11 -4.48 -1.77 -1.40
C TYR A 11 -4.87 -1.83 -2.89
N PRO A 12 -3.92 -1.59 -3.81
CA PRO A 12 -4.20 -1.63 -5.24
C PRO A 12 -4.51 -3.03 -5.78
N VAL A 13 -4.20 -4.08 -5.02
CA VAL A 13 -4.43 -5.49 -5.37
C VAL A 13 -5.23 -6.13 -4.25
N THR A 14 -6.28 -6.86 -4.61
CA THR A 14 -7.13 -7.63 -3.69
C THR A 14 -6.47 -8.95 -3.29
N LEU A 15 -6.95 -9.56 -2.20
CA LEU A 15 -6.49 -10.88 -1.78
C LEU A 15 -6.73 -11.94 -2.86
N ASP A 16 -7.89 -11.91 -3.52
CA ASP A 16 -8.24 -12.88 -4.55
C ASP A 16 -7.36 -12.76 -5.79
N GLU A 17 -7.06 -11.54 -6.24
CA GLU A 17 -6.11 -11.29 -7.33
C GLU A 17 -4.69 -11.77 -6.96
N ALA A 18 -4.24 -11.48 -5.73
CA ALA A 18 -2.94 -11.95 -5.25
C ALA A 18 -2.88 -13.49 -5.18
N LYS A 19 -3.97 -14.14 -4.74
CA LYS A 19 -4.06 -15.61 -4.68
C LYS A 19 -4.09 -16.24 -6.07
N ALA A 20 -4.80 -15.62 -7.01
CA ALA A 20 -4.80 -16.05 -8.41
C ALA A 20 -3.38 -15.99 -9.00
N GLN A 21 -2.63 -14.93 -8.74
CA GLN A 21 -1.24 -14.78 -9.20
C GLN A 21 -0.30 -15.82 -8.57
N LEU A 22 -0.48 -16.13 -7.29
CA LEU A 22 0.30 -17.13 -6.55
C LEU A 22 -0.17 -18.57 -6.78
N ARG A 23 -1.29 -18.77 -7.49
CA ARG A 23 -1.95 -20.07 -7.70
C ARG A 23 -2.33 -20.77 -6.39
N VAL A 24 -2.76 -20.00 -5.39
CA VAL A 24 -3.17 -20.50 -4.07
C VAL A 24 -4.69 -20.57 -3.99
N SER A 25 -5.23 -21.79 -3.77
CA SER A 25 -6.68 -22.00 -3.65
C SER A 25 -7.18 -22.15 -2.20
N ASN A 26 -6.28 -22.44 -1.25
CA ASN A 26 -6.65 -22.59 0.16
C ASN A 26 -6.63 -21.25 0.91
N THR A 27 -7.13 -21.23 2.15
CA THR A 27 -7.21 -20.04 3.01
C THR A 27 -6.14 -19.98 4.09
N LYS A 28 -5.24 -20.97 4.16
CA LYS A 28 -4.25 -21.09 5.25
C LYS A 28 -3.26 -19.94 5.27
N ASN A 29 -2.99 -19.34 4.12
CA ASN A 29 -2.00 -18.28 3.94
C ASN A 29 -2.61 -16.89 3.77
N ASP A 30 -3.93 -16.73 3.92
CA ASP A 30 -4.61 -15.46 3.62
C ASP A 30 -4.08 -14.30 4.46
N ALA A 31 -3.77 -14.55 5.73
CA ALA A 31 -3.15 -13.56 6.62
C ALA A 31 -1.74 -13.14 6.15
N LEU A 32 -0.93 -14.12 5.72
CA LEU A 32 0.42 -13.86 5.23
C LEU A 32 0.38 -13.10 3.89
N ILE A 33 -0.45 -13.53 2.95
CA ILE A 33 -0.63 -12.90 1.64
C ILE A 33 -1.11 -11.46 1.82
N SER A 34 -2.10 -11.22 2.70
CA SER A 34 -2.57 -9.87 3.02
C SER A 34 -1.45 -8.96 3.55
N GLY A 35 -0.59 -9.48 4.42
CA GLY A 35 0.58 -8.74 4.92
C GLY A 35 1.59 -8.41 3.82
N LEU A 36 1.85 -9.38 2.92
CA LEU A 36 2.76 -9.19 1.79
C LEU A 36 2.25 -8.17 0.77
N ILE A 37 0.94 -8.08 0.53
CA ILE A 37 0.34 -7.06 -0.35
C ILE A 37 0.71 -5.65 0.15
N GLY A 38 0.59 -5.40 1.46
CA GLY A 38 0.95 -4.12 2.06
C GLY A 38 2.44 -3.81 1.98
N ALA A 39 3.29 -4.80 2.26
CA ALA A 39 4.74 -4.66 2.16
C ALA A 39 5.20 -4.39 0.72
N ALA A 40 4.66 -5.14 -0.26
CA ALA A 40 4.95 -4.98 -1.67
C ALA A 40 4.47 -3.62 -2.19
N THR A 41 3.27 -3.18 -1.80
CA THR A 41 2.76 -1.85 -2.16
C THR A 41 3.70 -0.76 -1.65
N GLY A 42 4.09 -0.81 -0.38
CA GLY A 42 5.03 0.17 0.19
C GLY A 42 6.39 0.16 -0.50
N HIS A 43 6.91 -1.01 -0.87
CA HIS A 43 8.18 -1.13 -1.61
C HIS A 43 8.07 -0.49 -3.01
N CYS A 44 7.02 -0.80 -3.76
CA CYS A 44 6.81 -0.26 -5.10
C CYS A 44 6.53 1.26 -5.08
N GLU A 45 5.73 1.75 -4.14
CA GLU A 45 5.47 3.19 -3.97
C GLU A 45 6.77 3.95 -3.63
N ALA A 46 7.64 3.36 -2.80
CA ALA A 46 8.95 3.93 -2.49
C ALA A 46 9.89 3.93 -3.71
N LEU A 47 9.83 2.90 -4.56
CA LEU A 47 10.65 2.83 -5.77
C LEU A 47 10.20 3.87 -6.81
N VAL A 48 8.89 4.03 -7.01
CA VAL A 48 8.32 4.94 -8.02
C VAL A 48 8.15 6.37 -7.49
N GLN A 49 8.30 6.59 -6.18
CA GLN A 49 8.04 7.86 -5.49
C GLN A 49 6.63 8.40 -5.76
N ARG A 50 5.65 7.49 -5.83
CA ARG A 50 4.23 7.81 -6.10
C ARG A 50 3.33 6.93 -5.25
N ALA A 51 2.20 7.50 -4.83
CA ALA A 51 1.11 6.74 -4.22
C ALA A 51 0.26 6.09 -5.32
N PHE A 52 -0.06 4.81 -5.17
CA PHE A 52 -0.90 4.07 -6.12
C PHE A 52 -2.39 4.21 -5.80
N VAL A 53 -2.72 4.37 -4.52
CA VAL A 53 -4.09 4.60 -4.04
C VAL A 53 -4.20 6.04 -3.53
N PRO A 54 -5.29 6.76 -3.86
CA PRO A 54 -5.51 8.11 -3.38
C PRO A 54 -5.42 8.20 -1.85
N ARG A 55 -4.65 9.18 -1.39
CA ARG A 55 -4.47 9.47 0.04
C ARG A 55 -4.08 10.93 0.22
N THR A 56 -4.49 11.51 1.33
CA THR A 56 -4.25 12.92 1.62
C THR A 56 -2.97 13.07 2.42
N PHE A 57 -1.99 13.73 1.82
CA PHE A 57 -0.77 14.14 2.48
C PHE A 57 -0.89 15.57 2.95
N GLN A 58 -0.28 15.86 4.09
CA GLN A 58 -0.08 17.22 4.55
C GLN A 58 1.39 17.50 4.69
N TRP A 59 1.80 18.60 4.07
CA TRP A 59 3.17 19.06 4.12
C TRP A 59 3.27 20.25 5.08
N VAL A 60 3.99 20.06 6.19
CA VAL A 60 4.21 21.11 7.19
C VAL A 60 5.62 21.62 7.02
N LEU A 61 5.78 22.83 6.48
CA LEU A 61 7.07 23.53 6.43
C LEU A 61 7.08 24.65 7.46
N PRO A 62 8.14 24.79 8.28
CA PRO A 62 8.25 25.90 9.21
C PRO A 62 8.49 27.24 8.51
N CYS A 63 9.16 27.23 7.35
CA CYS A 63 9.31 28.38 6.46
C CYS A 63 9.54 27.90 5.01
N TRP A 64 9.30 28.79 4.05
CA TRP A 64 9.35 28.50 2.60
C TRP A 64 10.70 28.79 1.93
N ARG A 65 11.68 29.29 2.71
CA ARG A 65 12.83 30.03 2.18
C ARG A 65 13.60 29.31 1.09
#